data_AF-A0A661EIK3-F1
#
_entry.id   AF-A0A661EIK3-F1
#
_cell.length_a   1.000
_cell.length_b   1.000
_cell.length_c   1.000
_cell.angle_alpha   90.00
_cell.angle_beta   90.00
_cell.angle_gamma   90.00
#
_symmetry.space_group_name_H-M   'P 1'
#
loop_
_entity.id
_entity.type
_entity.pdbx_description
1 polymer ?
#
loop_
_entity_poly.entity_id
_entity_poly.type
_entity_poly.pdbx_seq_one_letter_code
_entity_poly.pdbx_strand_id
1 'polypeptide(L)'
;VDYRLISSAEFAEQEPASFDVVTCMELLEHVPDPVAVVTDCSNLVKPGGWLFFATLNRTLTAFVQAIVAAEHLLQLLPRGTHDYAKLIRPSELAQWCRSAGLEVVRIRGLGYNPITHEASLRQNCSVNYLLAAKKPLD
;
A
#
# COMPACT_ATOMS: atom_id res chain seq x y z
N VAL A 1 -0.44 8.73 -20.58
CA VAL A 1 0.19 8.69 -19.25
C VAL A 1 1.49 9.48 -19.36
N ASP A 2 1.70 10.51 -18.54
CA ASP A 2 2.99 11.18 -18.40
C ASP A 2 3.83 10.35 -17.41
N TYR A 3 4.72 9.50 -17.92
CA TYR A 3 5.57 8.65 -17.10
C TYR A 3 6.88 9.37 -16.80
N ARG A 4 7.23 9.47 -15.52
CA ARG A 4 8.48 10.08 -15.05
C ARG A 4 9.32 9.04 -14.32
N LEU A 5 10.58 8.89 -14.74
CA LEU A 5 11.58 8.09 -14.02
C LEU A 5 12.30 9.00 -13.02
N ILE A 6 11.74 9.11 -11.82
CA ILE A 6 12.19 10.00 -10.75
C ILE A 6 11.90 9.36 -9.39
N SER A 7 12.62 9.76 -8.34
CA SER A 7 12.30 9.33 -6.97
C SER A 7 11.03 10.01 -6.44
N SER A 8 10.36 9.39 -5.45
CA SER A 8 9.19 10.01 -4.80
C SER A 8 9.55 11.33 -4.12
N ALA A 9 10.72 11.38 -3.48
CA ALA A 9 11.20 12.56 -2.76
C ALA A 9 11.42 13.74 -3.72
N GLU A 10 12.20 13.51 -4.78
CA GLU A 10 12.47 14.57 -5.77
C GLU A 10 11.19 15.02 -6.48
N PHE A 11 10.26 14.09 -6.76
CA PHE A 11 8.98 14.46 -7.35
C PHE A 11 8.10 15.29 -6.40
N ALA A 12 8.08 14.95 -5.12
CA ALA A 12 7.35 15.70 -4.09
C ALA A 12 7.93 17.10 -3.87
N GLU A 13 9.24 17.28 -4.04
CA GLU A 13 9.89 18.60 -4.03
C GLU A 13 9.55 19.44 -5.27
N GLN A 14 9.46 18.82 -6.45
CA GLN A 14 9.15 19.51 -7.70
C GLN A 14 7.67 19.88 -7.84
N GLU A 15 6.77 19.05 -7.32
CA GLU A 15 5.31 19.15 -7.52
C GLU A 15 4.53 19.10 -6.19
N PRO A 16 4.85 19.94 -5.19
CA PRO A 16 4.17 19.92 -3.91
C PRO A 16 2.71 20.36 -4.06
N ALA A 17 1.79 19.61 -3.44
CA ALA A 17 0.36 19.86 -3.48
C ALA A 17 -0.21 20.03 -4.89
N SER A 18 0.33 19.32 -5.89
CA SER A 18 -0.12 19.41 -7.28
C SER A 18 -1.31 18.48 -7.59
N PHE A 19 -1.56 17.44 -6.77
CA PHE A 19 -2.51 16.37 -7.11
C PHE A 19 -3.75 16.34 -6.21
N ASP A 20 -4.94 16.20 -6.81
CA ASP A 20 -6.19 15.98 -6.07
C ASP A 20 -6.28 14.56 -5.49
N VAL A 21 -5.62 13.60 -6.14
CA VAL A 21 -5.57 12.18 -5.74
C VAL A 21 -4.16 11.64 -5.96
N VAL A 22 -3.64 10.91 -4.98
CA VAL A 22 -2.39 10.14 -5.06
C VAL A 22 -2.67 8.67 -4.79
N THR A 23 -2.14 7.76 -5.61
CA THR A 23 -2.28 6.32 -5.42
C THR A 23 -0.90 5.66 -5.35
N CYS A 24 -0.61 4.94 -4.28
CA CYS A 24 0.62 4.17 -4.09
C CYS A 24 0.26 2.69 -3.91
N MET A 25 0.21 1.95 -5.02
CA MET A 25 -0.31 0.58 -5.08
C MET A 25 0.85 -0.42 -5.18
N GLU A 26 0.89 -1.42 -4.28
CA GLU A 26 1.82 -2.56 -4.31
C GLU A 26 3.30 -2.15 -4.43
N LEU A 27 3.70 -1.15 -3.63
CA LEU A 27 5.04 -0.54 -3.73
C LEU A 27 5.76 -0.47 -2.37
N LEU A 28 5.05 -0.21 -1.27
CA LEU A 28 5.67 0.13 0.01
C LEU A 28 6.53 -1.00 0.60
N GLU A 29 6.16 -2.26 0.38
CA GLU A 29 6.91 -3.44 0.81
C GLU A 29 8.24 -3.65 0.05
N HIS A 30 8.45 -2.90 -1.03
CA HIS A 30 9.60 -3.04 -1.93
C HIS A 30 10.61 -1.90 -1.80
N VAL A 31 10.32 -0.87 -1.00
CA VAL A 31 11.21 0.28 -0.79
C VAL A 31 12.00 0.15 0.51
N PRO A 32 13.20 0.76 0.60
CA PRO A 32 14.01 0.73 1.81
C PRO A 32 13.40 1.50 2.98
N ASP A 33 12.66 2.59 2.70
CA ASP A 33 11.99 3.40 3.70
C ASP A 33 10.54 3.71 3.27
N PRO A 34 9.55 2.89 3.68
CA PRO A 34 8.15 3.12 3.34
C PRO A 34 7.57 4.37 4.03
N VAL A 35 8.12 4.81 5.17
CA VAL A 35 7.63 5.98 5.89
C VAL A 35 7.95 7.26 5.11
N ALA A 36 9.16 7.32 4.55
CA ALA A 36 9.55 8.41 3.66
C ALA A 36 8.60 8.51 2.45
N VAL A 37 8.31 7.38 1.78
CA VAL A 37 7.39 7.37 0.63
C VAL A 37 5.97 7.82 1.01
N VAL A 38 5.44 7.42 2.17
CA VAL A 38 4.13 7.91 2.66
C VAL A 38 4.16 9.42 2.88
N THR A 39 5.26 9.96 3.38
CA THR A 39 5.45 11.41 3.58
C THR A 39 5.51 12.14 2.25
N ASP A 40 6.26 11.62 1.28
CA ASP A 40 6.33 12.18 -0.08
C ASP A 40 4.95 12.20 -0.74
N CYS A 41 4.18 11.12 -0.63
CA CYS A 41 2.80 11.07 -1.11
C CYS A 41 1.90 12.13 -0.44
N SER A 42 2.07 12.36 0.87
CA SER A 42 1.37 13.42 1.60
C SER A 42 1.75 14.82 1.12
N ASN A 43 3.00 15.02 0.70
CA ASN A 43 3.47 16.30 0.16
C ASN A 43 2.94 16.57 -1.26
N LEU A 44 2.80 15.52 -2.09
CA LEU A 44 2.27 15.61 -3.45
C LEU A 44 0.78 15.97 -3.49
N VAL A 45 -0.01 15.51 -2.52
CA VAL A 45 -1.47 15.72 -2.52
C VAL A 45 -1.85 17.10 -1.98
N LYS A 46 -2.87 17.72 -2.60
CA LYS A 46 -3.48 18.97 -2.16
C LYS A 46 -4.14 18.83 -0.78
N PRO A 47 -4.22 19.90 0.03
CA PRO A 47 -5.15 19.96 1.16
C PRO A 47 -6.57 19.57 0.71
N GLY A 48 -7.25 18.73 1.48
CA GLY A 48 -8.54 18.15 1.13
C GLY A 48 -8.50 16.99 0.12
N GLY A 49 -7.34 16.69 -0.48
CA GLY A 49 -7.17 15.63 -1.46
C GLY A 49 -7.09 14.22 -0.86
N TRP A 50 -7.15 13.21 -1.74
CA TRP A 50 -7.23 11.80 -1.37
C TRP A 50 -5.92 11.05 -1.62
N LEU A 51 -5.63 10.10 -0.73
CA LEU A 51 -4.57 9.13 -0.92
C LEU A 51 -5.10 7.71 -0.77
N PHE A 52 -4.63 6.84 -1.65
CA PHE A 52 -4.90 5.42 -1.57
C PHE A 52 -3.59 4.66 -1.52
N PHE A 53 -3.53 3.67 -0.63
CA PHE A 53 -2.42 2.74 -0.53
C PHE A 53 -2.94 1.31 -0.64
N ALA A 54 -2.19 0.44 -1.30
CA ALA A 54 -2.48 -0.99 -1.36
C ALA A 54 -1.19 -1.78 -1.14
N THR A 55 -1.25 -2.81 -0.30
CA THR A 55 -0.11 -3.67 0.03
C THR A 55 -0.57 -4.97 0.69
N LEU A 56 0.36 -5.90 0.85
CA LEU A 56 0.18 -7.15 1.57
C LEU A 56 0.29 -6.97 3.08
N ASN A 57 -0.62 -7.61 3.82
CA ASN A 57 -0.64 -7.57 5.28
C ASN A 57 0.35 -8.58 5.86
N ARG A 58 1.14 -8.15 6.84
CA ARG A 58 2.00 -9.04 7.64
C ARG A 58 1.20 -9.88 8.64
N THR A 59 0.58 -10.94 8.13
CA THR A 59 -0.06 -11.99 8.96
C THR A 59 0.43 -13.38 8.58
N LEU A 60 0.28 -14.33 9.51
CA LEU A 60 0.51 -15.75 9.23
C LEU A 60 -0.38 -16.27 8.10
N THR A 61 -1.59 -15.73 7.92
CA THR A 61 -2.47 -16.10 6.82
C THR A 61 -1.93 -15.64 5.47
N ALA A 62 -1.40 -14.41 5.39
CA ALA A 62 -0.74 -13.90 4.20
C ALA A 62 0.53 -14.71 3.88
N PHE A 63 1.30 -15.06 4.92
CA PHE A 63 2.44 -15.96 4.79
C PHE A 63 2.03 -17.33 4.23
N VAL A 64 1.01 -17.98 4.79
CA VAL A 64 0.56 -19.29 4.33
C VAL A 64 -0.04 -19.23 2.91
N GLN A 65 -0.90 -18.25 2.62
CA GLN A 65 -1.59 -18.19 1.32
C GLN A 65 -0.70 -17.69 0.19
N ALA A 66 0.21 -16.75 0.43
CA ALA A 66 1.11 -16.24 -0.60
C ALA A 66 2.38 -17.12 -0.74
N ILE A 67 2.96 -17.57 0.37
CA ILE A 67 4.29 -18.20 0.37
C ILE A 67 4.20 -19.73 0.30
N VAL A 68 3.34 -20.38 1.11
CA VAL A 68 3.22 -21.86 1.06
C VAL A 68 2.57 -22.32 -0.25
N ALA A 69 1.59 -21.59 -0.77
CA ALA A 69 1.00 -21.91 -2.06
C ALA A 69 2.02 -21.75 -3.22
N ALA A 70 2.76 -20.64 -3.27
CA ALA A 70 3.69 -20.36 -4.37
C ALA A 70 5.01 -21.15 -4.29
N GLU A 71 5.61 -21.28 -3.10
CA GLU A 71 6.92 -21.93 -2.92
C GLU A 71 6.83 -23.45 -2.67
N HIS A 72 5.74 -23.96 -2.09
CA HIS A 72 5.67 -25.37 -1.66
C HIS A 72 4.66 -26.22 -2.43
N LEU A 73 3.53 -25.63 -2.84
CA LEU A 73 2.51 -26.36 -3.62
C LEU A 73 2.71 -26.22 -5.14
N LEU A 74 3.04 -25.01 -5.62
CA LEU A 74 3.11 -24.72 -7.05
C LEU A 74 4.55 -24.66 -7.62
N GLN A 75 5.58 -24.66 -6.76
CA GLN A 75 7.01 -24.55 -7.13
C GLN A 75 7.32 -23.38 -8.09
N LEU A 76 6.56 -22.29 -8.01
CA LEU A 76 6.70 -21.15 -8.92
C LEU A 76 7.89 -20.25 -8.57
N LEU A 77 8.40 -20.34 -7.33
CA LEU A 77 9.47 -19.49 -6.81
C LEU A 77 10.47 -20.29 -5.95
N PRO A 78 11.76 -19.87 -5.91
CA PRO A 78 12.77 -20.49 -5.04
C PRO A 78 12.38 -20.38 -3.55
N ARG A 79 12.80 -21.36 -2.74
CA ARG A 79 12.54 -21.35 -1.29
C ARG A 79 13.21 -20.16 -0.61
N GLY A 80 12.46 -19.43 0.22
CA GLY A 80 12.99 -18.31 1.00
C GLY A 80 13.04 -16.98 0.24
N THR A 81 12.27 -16.85 -0.84
CA THR A 81 12.23 -15.63 -1.67
C THR A 81 11.41 -14.50 -1.03
N HIS A 82 10.49 -14.82 -0.12
CA HIS A 82 9.66 -13.82 0.54
C HIS A 82 10.18 -13.46 1.94
N ASP A 83 10.71 -12.24 2.06
CA ASP A 83 11.02 -11.65 3.34
C ASP A 83 9.73 -11.16 4.01
N TYR A 84 9.11 -12.04 4.80
CA TYR A 84 7.91 -11.75 5.59
C TYR A 84 8.05 -10.48 6.45
N ALA A 85 9.27 -10.08 6.81
CA ALA A 85 9.50 -8.86 7.59
C ALA A 85 9.10 -7.59 6.83
N LYS A 86 9.14 -7.61 5.50
CA LYS A 86 8.84 -6.46 4.63
C LYS A 86 7.35 -6.19 4.44
N LEU A 87 6.49 -7.15 4.78
CA LEU A 87 5.05 -6.95 4.75
C LEU A 87 4.63 -5.91 5.80
N ILE A 88 3.60 -5.12 5.51
CA ILE A 88 3.22 -3.97 6.32
C ILE A 88 1.87 -4.22 6.95
N ARG A 89 1.76 -4.16 8.29
CA ARG A 89 0.45 -4.27 8.94
C ARG A 89 -0.38 -3.01 8.69
N PRO A 90 -1.72 -3.13 8.56
CA PRO A 90 -2.60 -1.97 8.45
C PRO A 90 -2.42 -0.93 9.56
N SER A 91 -2.09 -1.37 10.78
CA SER A 91 -1.83 -0.48 11.91
C SER A 91 -0.56 0.35 11.74
N GLU A 92 0.48 -0.23 11.12
CA GLU A 92 1.75 0.45 10.85
C GLU A 92 1.53 1.52 9.78
N LEU A 93 0.91 1.15 8.65
CA LEU A 93 0.61 2.11 7.61
C LEU A 93 -0.31 3.23 8.11
N ALA A 94 -1.35 2.89 8.88
CA ALA A 94 -2.23 3.89 9.46
C ALA A 94 -1.51 4.83 10.44
N GLN A 95 -0.49 4.34 11.16
CA GLN A 95 0.36 5.18 12.00
C GLN A 95 1.20 6.14 11.14
N TRP A 96 1.84 5.65 10.09
CA TRP A 96 2.65 6.49 9.20
C TRP A 96 1.82 7.56 8.50
N CYS A 97 0.60 7.23 8.04
CA CYS A 97 -0.33 8.21 7.49
C CYS A 97 -0.61 9.33 8.50
N ARG A 98 -0.92 8.99 9.76
CA ARG A 98 -1.17 9.99 10.81
C ARG A 98 0.06 10.86 11.10
N SER A 99 1.24 10.25 11.16
CA SER A 99 2.50 10.97 11.34
C SER A 99 2.80 11.92 10.16
N ALA A 100 2.36 11.58 8.95
CA ALA A 100 2.47 12.43 7.76
C ALA A 100 1.33 13.46 7.61
N GLY A 101 0.52 13.67 8.66
CA GLY A 101 -0.57 14.66 8.65
C GLY A 101 -1.83 14.23 7.91
N LEU A 102 -2.01 12.93 7.65
CA LEU A 102 -3.17 12.39 6.96
C LEU A 102 -4.20 11.80 7.92
N GLU A 103 -5.48 11.94 7.56
CA GLU A 103 -6.59 11.28 8.23
C GLU A 103 -6.88 9.93 7.56
N VAL A 104 -6.80 8.83 8.30
CA VAL A 104 -7.15 7.50 7.79
C VAL A 104 -8.67 7.33 7.81
N VAL A 105 -9.29 7.29 6.63
CA VAL A 105 -10.75 7.24 6.47
C VAL A 105 -11.26 5.80 6.50
N ARG A 106 -10.57 4.87 5.83
CA ARG A 106 -11.03 3.49 5.72
C ARG A 106 -9.90 2.53 5.39
N ILE A 107 -10.01 1.31 5.90
CA ILE A 107 -9.17 0.17 5.53
C ILE A 107 -10.07 -1.01 5.16
N ARG A 108 -9.82 -1.65 4.01
CA ARG A 108 -10.56 -2.83 3.52
C ARG A 108 -9.61 -3.82 2.89
N GLY A 109 -9.87 -5.11 3.03
CA GLY A 109 -9.19 -6.12 2.23
C GLY A 109 -9.74 -6.20 0.82
N LEU A 110 -8.98 -6.81 -0.09
CA LEU A 110 -9.39 -7.16 -1.44
C LEU A 110 -9.54 -8.68 -1.54
N GLY A 111 -10.79 -9.13 -1.68
CA GLY A 111 -11.10 -10.52 -1.97
C GLY A 111 -11.26 -10.73 -3.48
N TYR A 112 -10.77 -11.87 -3.98
CA TYR A 112 -10.96 -12.30 -5.35
C TYR A 112 -11.65 -13.67 -5.38
N ASN A 113 -12.72 -13.78 -6.18
CA ASN A 113 -13.38 -15.05 -6.43
C ASN A 113 -12.88 -15.63 -7.76
N PRO A 114 -12.09 -16.73 -7.77
CA PRO A 114 -11.53 -17.28 -8.99
C PRO A 114 -12.57 -17.97 -9.89
N ILE A 115 -13.78 -18.28 -9.39
CA ILE A 115 -14.84 -18.90 -10.18
C ILE A 115 -15.61 -17.83 -10.96
N THR A 116 -15.99 -16.74 -10.29
CA THR A 116 -16.71 -15.63 -10.93
C THR A 116 -15.79 -14.58 -11.55
N HIS A 117 -14.48 -14.66 -11.27
CA HIS A 117 -13.47 -13.67 -11.63
C HIS A 117 -13.75 -12.25 -11.10
N GLU A 118 -14.50 -12.16 -10.00
CA GLU A 118 -14.89 -10.89 -9.40
C GLU A 118 -13.97 -10.52 -8.23
N ALA A 119 -13.49 -9.29 -8.26
CA ALA A 119 -12.83 -8.66 -7.12
C ALA A 119 -13.83 -7.85 -6.30
N SER A 120 -13.72 -7.90 -4.97
CA SER A 120 -14.58 -7.13 -4.08
C SER A 120 -13.84 -6.66 -2.83
N LEU A 121 -14.22 -5.47 -2.35
CA LEU A 121 -13.72 -4.97 -1.07
C LEU A 121 -14.39 -5.72 0.09
N ARG A 122 -13.58 -6.12 1.07
CA ARG A 122 -13.98 -6.92 2.22
C ARG A 122 -13.57 -6.24 3.52
N GLN A 123 -14.27 -6.58 4.61
CA GLN A 123 -13.84 -6.21 5.96
C GLN A 123 -12.57 -6.95 6.38
N ASN A 124 -12.37 -8.17 5.88
CA ASN A 124 -11.23 -9.00 6.22
C ASN A 124 -9.96 -8.47 5.51
N CYS A 125 -8.99 -8.00 6.28
CA CYS A 125 -7.69 -7.53 5.81
C CYS A 125 -6.58 -8.58 6.04
N SER A 126 -6.88 -9.86 6.24
CA SER A 126 -5.89 -10.86 6.67
C SER A 126 -4.75 -11.06 5.68
N VAL A 127 -4.98 -10.88 4.38
CA VAL A 127 -3.98 -11.13 3.33
C VAL A 127 -3.41 -9.84 2.76
N ASN A 128 -4.29 -8.94 2.37
CA ASN A 128 -3.97 -7.68 1.73
C ASN A 128 -4.95 -6.62 2.23
N TYR A 129 -4.68 -5.37 1.88
CA TYR A 129 -5.61 -4.29 2.17
C TYR A 129 -5.36 -3.08 1.28
N LEU A 130 -6.42 -2.31 1.12
CA LEU A 130 -6.43 -0.95 0.62
C LEU A 130 -6.73 -0.02 1.80
N LEU A 131 -5.93 1.04 1.92
CA LEU A 131 -6.13 2.12 2.87
C LEU A 131 -6.47 3.39 2.11
N ALA A 132 -7.60 4.02 2.46
CA ALA A 132 -7.97 5.34 1.99
C ALA A 132 -7.70 6.37 3.10
N ALA A 133 -6.97 7.42 2.76
CA ALA A 133 -6.66 8.54 3.62
C ALA A 133 -7.00 9.86 2.94
N LYS A 134 -7.19 10.91 3.75
CA LYS A 134 -7.47 12.25 3.27
C LYS A 134 -6.49 13.23 3.91
N LYS A 135 -5.99 14.17 3.13
CA LYS A 135 -5.26 15.32 3.69
C LYS A 135 -6.29 16.32 4.21
N PRO A 136 -6.20 16.79 5.47
CA PRO A 136 -7.10 17.81 5.98
C PRO A 136 -7.13 19.06 5.10
N LEU A 137 -8.25 19.79 5.16
CA LEU A 137 -8.29 21.18 4.70
C LEU A 137 -7.71 21.99 5.86
N ASP A 138 -6.63 22.73 5.60
CA ASP A 138 -6.07 23.66 6.60
C ASP A 138 -7.11 24.71 7.06
#